data_AF-A0A7V3M5Y1-F1
#
_entry.id   AF-A0A7V3M5Y1-F1
#
_cell.length_a   1.000
_cell.length_b   1.000
_cell.length_c   1.000
_cell.angle_alpha   90.00
_cell.angle_beta   90.00
_cell.angle_gamma   90.00
#
_symmetry.space_group_name_H-M   'P 1'
#
loop_
_entity.id
_entity.type
_entity.pdbx_description
1 polymer ?
#
loop_
_entity_poly.entity_id
_entity_poly.type
_entity_poly.pdbx_seq_one_letter_code
_entity_poly.pdbx_strand_id
1 'polypeptide(L)'
;MRILLLAAAAGLGLLAAACDRQNDGEQTQRPRGSAIVEPETRVDVVPQEEPAVARSQWRAASDAARRAVGNLRVSLEGTRGGPVTFAFATGVTVRAQPYNLVPADSRSGVGGQSFAAVLGGDPRVNVYLYRVLEETCATARVGTVACTDDRSNQGGLCGEERTRYMAASEFVDGSGRWVFKVAAFRGGEAPPSGEDPLLCSSYAYVAD
;
A
#
# COMPACT_ATOMS: atom_id res chain seq x y z
N MET A 1 55.58 48.69 35.28
CA MET A 1 55.83 49.96 35.99
C MET A 1 54.48 50.59 36.29
N ARG A 2 54.22 50.82 37.59
CA ARG A 2 53.18 51.72 38.08
C ARG A 2 53.42 53.11 37.51
N ILE A 3 52.36 53.85 37.21
CA ILE A 3 52.16 55.29 37.48
C ILE A 3 50.76 55.62 36.88
N LEU A 4 49.72 55.89 37.68
CA LEU A 4 49.46 57.16 38.41
C LEU A 4 49.20 58.28 37.37
N LEU A 5 48.16 59.11 37.35
CA LEU A 5 47.19 59.60 38.33
C LEU A 5 46.15 60.46 37.58
N LEU A 6 44.97 60.61 38.21
CA LEU A 6 44.18 61.84 38.45
C LEU A 6 43.95 62.83 37.30
N ALA A 7 42.71 63.10 36.89
CA ALA A 7 41.60 63.76 37.63
C ALA A 7 41.75 65.29 37.76
N ALA A 8 40.73 66.01 37.29
CA ALA A 8 40.11 67.23 37.87
C ALA A 8 39.43 68.00 36.71
N ALA A 9 38.09 68.07 36.65
CA ALA A 9 37.24 69.10 37.28
C ALA A 9 37.25 70.41 36.44
N ALA A 10 36.17 71.15 36.17
CA ALA A 10 34.82 71.21 36.69
C ALA A 10 33.96 72.11 35.76
N GLY A 11 32.65 72.14 36.00
CA GLY A 11 31.77 73.27 35.63
C GLY A 11 31.00 73.04 34.33
N LEU A 12 29.71 73.34 34.19
CA LEU A 12 28.79 74.10 35.01
C LEU A 12 27.41 73.41 34.93
N GLY A 13 26.72 73.33 36.06
CA GLY A 13 25.29 73.00 36.08
C GLY A 13 24.45 74.23 35.77
N LEU A 14 23.32 74.00 35.12
CA LEU A 14 21.96 74.44 35.50
C LEU A 14 21.09 74.50 34.25
N LEU A 15 20.35 73.42 33.98
CA LEU A 15 19.08 73.52 33.27
C LEU A 15 18.02 72.81 34.10
N ALA A 16 17.08 73.62 34.56
CA ALA A 16 15.92 73.21 35.31
C ALA A 16 14.88 72.54 34.39
N ALA A 17 14.35 71.43 34.89
CA ALA A 17 12.95 71.02 34.85
C ALA A 17 12.14 71.22 33.55
N ALA A 18 11.91 70.11 32.85
CA ALA A 18 10.56 69.62 32.54
C ALA A 18 10.67 68.15 32.12
N CYS A 19 9.97 67.26 32.82
CA CYS A 19 9.89 65.85 32.48
C CYS A 19 9.10 65.69 31.17
N ASP A 20 9.78 65.29 30.10
CA ASP A 20 9.13 64.64 28.96
C ASP A 20 9.57 63.18 28.91
N ARG A 21 8.59 62.29 28.81
CA ARG A 21 8.80 60.85 28.94
C ARG A 21 9.19 60.31 27.57
N GLN A 22 10.46 59.92 27.47
CA GLN A 22 11.14 59.28 26.35
C GLN A 22 10.21 58.48 25.42
N ASN A 23 10.09 58.95 24.18
CA ASN A 23 9.52 58.23 23.06
C ASN A 23 10.68 57.43 22.42
N ASP A 24 10.94 56.24 22.95
CA ASP A 24 12.01 55.38 22.47
C ASP A 24 11.61 54.64 21.20
N GLY A 25 12.43 54.84 20.17
CA GLY A 25 12.75 53.80 19.22
C GLY A 25 11.85 53.74 18.00
N GLU A 26 12.35 54.31 16.91
CA GLU A 26 12.14 53.81 15.56
C GLU A 26 12.04 52.28 15.58
N GLN A 27 10.81 51.79 15.45
CA GLN A 27 10.54 50.41 15.10
C GLN A 27 11.06 50.20 13.68
N THR A 28 12.30 49.75 13.59
CA THR A 28 12.72 48.97 12.43
C THR A 28 11.75 47.81 12.29
N GLN A 29 10.91 47.87 11.25
CA GLN A 29 9.99 46.80 10.88
C GLN A 29 10.82 45.53 10.68
N ARG A 30 10.89 44.69 11.72
CA ARG A 30 11.19 43.28 11.54
C ARG A 30 10.08 42.75 10.62
N PRO A 31 10.41 42.15 9.46
CA PRO A 31 9.39 41.47 8.68
C PRO A 31 8.75 40.45 9.63
N ARG A 32 7.43 40.57 9.82
CA ARG A 32 6.67 39.51 10.47
C ARG A 32 6.98 38.27 9.65
N GLY A 33 7.73 37.33 10.23
CA GLY A 33 7.85 36.01 9.65
C GLY A 33 6.43 35.52 9.47
N SER A 34 5.98 35.44 8.22
CA SER A 34 4.78 34.69 7.90
C SER A 34 5.09 33.29 8.41
N ALA A 35 4.45 32.89 9.51
CA ALA A 35 4.29 31.49 9.77
C ALA A 35 3.53 30.97 8.56
N ILE A 36 4.27 30.45 7.57
CA ILE A 36 3.71 29.57 6.58
C ILE A 36 3.26 28.40 7.44
N VAL A 37 1.97 28.41 7.80
CA VAL A 37 1.31 27.24 8.34
C VAL A 37 1.27 26.30 7.16
N GLU A 38 2.32 25.49 7.07
CA GLU A 38 2.36 24.36 6.16
C GLU A 38 1.11 23.55 6.48
N PRO A 39 0.18 23.36 5.53
CA PRO A 39 -1.01 22.59 5.82
C PRO A 39 -0.55 21.22 6.29
N GLU A 40 -0.93 20.85 7.51
CA GLU A 40 -0.79 19.49 8.03
C GLU A 40 -1.57 18.58 7.09
N THR A 41 -0.91 18.15 6.02
CA THR A 41 -1.41 17.16 5.06
C THR A 41 -1.05 15.76 5.52
N ARG A 42 -0.81 15.57 6.82
CA ARG A 42 -0.92 14.26 7.43
C ARG A 42 -2.40 13.97 7.62
N VAL A 43 -3.04 13.68 6.49
CA VAL A 43 -4.13 12.71 6.50
C VAL A 43 -3.48 11.47 7.11
N ASP A 44 -3.82 11.16 8.36
CA ASP A 44 -3.50 9.86 8.94
C ASP A 44 -3.93 8.84 7.92
N VAL A 45 -2.94 8.21 7.27
CA VAL A 45 -3.19 7.12 6.33
C VAL A 45 -3.79 6.04 7.20
N VAL A 46 -5.12 5.99 7.23
CA VAL A 46 -5.86 4.92 7.89
C VAL A 46 -5.25 3.65 7.33
N PRO A 47 -4.60 2.81 8.17
CA PRO A 47 -3.96 1.61 7.67
C PRO A 47 -5.02 0.81 6.94
N GLN A 48 -4.92 0.76 5.62
CA GLN A 48 -5.87 -0.03 4.85
C GLN A 48 -5.70 -1.47 5.32
N GLU A 49 -6.81 -2.09 5.70
CA GLU A 49 -6.80 -3.47 6.16
C GLU A 49 -6.33 -4.37 5.02
N GLU A 50 -5.57 -5.41 5.35
CA GLU A 50 -5.16 -6.39 4.36
C GLU A 50 -6.41 -6.98 3.68
N PRO A 51 -6.43 -7.02 2.34
CA PRO A 51 -7.63 -7.30 1.61
C PRO A 51 -8.03 -8.75 1.82
N ALA A 52 -9.33 -9.00 1.82
CA ALA A 52 -9.97 -10.28 2.08
C ALA A 52 -9.75 -10.87 3.49
N VAL A 53 -9.08 -10.17 4.41
CA VAL A 53 -8.90 -10.65 5.79
C VAL A 53 -10.16 -10.39 6.64
N ALA A 54 -10.75 -9.21 6.50
CA ALA A 54 -11.98 -8.85 7.24
C ALA A 54 -13.18 -9.74 6.85
N ARG A 55 -13.13 -10.32 5.63
CA ARG A 55 -14.12 -11.26 5.10
C ARG A 55 -13.38 -12.49 4.61
N SER A 56 -13.28 -13.52 5.43
CA SER A 56 -12.45 -14.69 5.10
C SER A 56 -13.07 -15.63 4.06
N GLN A 57 -14.30 -15.41 3.60
CA GLN A 57 -15.01 -16.28 2.65
C GLN A 57 -15.56 -15.48 1.48
N TRP A 58 -15.31 -15.97 0.28
CA TRP A 58 -15.56 -15.28 -0.99
C TRP A 58 -16.12 -16.23 -2.03
N ARG A 59 -17.22 -15.84 -2.67
CA ARG A 59 -17.87 -16.60 -3.73
C ARG A 59 -17.34 -16.20 -5.09
N ALA A 60 -17.05 -17.17 -5.96
CA ALA A 60 -16.64 -16.89 -7.34
C ALA A 60 -17.71 -16.06 -8.09
N ALA A 61 -17.29 -14.93 -8.66
CA ALA A 61 -18.18 -13.95 -9.30
C ALA A 61 -18.62 -14.36 -10.73
N SER A 62 -18.00 -15.39 -11.31
CA SER A 62 -18.36 -15.93 -12.62
C SER A 62 -18.28 -17.46 -12.64
N ASP A 63 -18.99 -18.09 -13.58
CA ASP A 63 -18.92 -19.54 -13.78
C ASP A 63 -17.53 -19.99 -14.25
N ALA A 64 -16.82 -19.13 -15.00
CA ALA A 64 -15.44 -19.38 -15.39
C ALA A 64 -14.51 -19.46 -14.16
N ALA A 65 -14.57 -18.47 -13.26
CA ALA A 65 -13.81 -18.50 -12.01
C ALA A 65 -14.21 -19.69 -11.13
N ARG A 66 -15.51 -20.00 -11.06
CA ARG A 66 -16.01 -21.15 -10.29
C ARG A 66 -15.47 -22.49 -10.80
N ARG A 67 -15.34 -22.65 -12.12
CA ARG A 67 -14.75 -23.86 -12.73
C ARG A 67 -13.23 -23.91 -12.58
N ALA A 68 -12.56 -22.77 -12.73
CA ALA A 68 -11.09 -22.72 -12.70
C ALA A 68 -10.51 -22.85 -11.28
N VAL A 69 -11.06 -22.11 -10.31
CA VAL A 69 -10.50 -21.99 -8.95
C VAL A 69 -11.57 -22.13 -7.85
N GLY A 70 -12.84 -22.05 -8.20
CA GLY A 70 -13.93 -22.23 -7.22
C GLY A 70 -14.07 -21.03 -6.27
N ASN A 71 -14.74 -21.24 -5.13
CA ASN A 71 -14.81 -20.22 -4.08
C ASN A 71 -13.46 -20.07 -3.38
N LEU A 72 -13.27 -18.97 -2.67
CA LEU A 72 -12.02 -18.65 -2.01
C LEU A 72 -12.23 -18.46 -0.51
N ARG A 73 -11.26 -18.96 0.27
CA ARG A 73 -11.07 -18.58 1.67
C ARG A 73 -9.72 -17.90 1.86
N VAL A 74 -9.71 -16.85 2.65
CA VAL A 74 -8.49 -16.08 2.95
C VAL A 74 -8.27 -16.03 4.45
N SER A 75 -7.04 -16.28 4.88
CA SER A 75 -6.64 -16.24 6.28
C SER A 75 -5.25 -15.66 6.46
N LEU A 76 -5.06 -14.84 7.47
CA LEU A 76 -3.73 -14.44 7.92
C LEU A 76 -3.05 -15.53 8.72
N GLU A 77 -1.75 -15.71 8.49
CA GLU A 77 -0.88 -16.51 9.33
C GLU A 77 -0.21 -15.63 10.38
N GLY A 78 -0.60 -15.82 11.64
CA GLY A 78 -0.04 -15.07 12.76
C GLY A 78 -0.58 -13.64 12.83
N THR A 79 0.31 -12.64 12.78
CA THR A 79 -0.04 -11.23 12.93
C THR A 79 -0.23 -10.52 11.60
N ARG A 80 -0.89 -9.35 11.62
CA ARG A 80 -1.04 -8.45 10.46
C ARG A 80 0.31 -8.17 9.79
N GLY A 81 0.35 -8.16 8.47
CA GLY A 81 1.60 -8.03 7.69
C GLY A 81 2.35 -9.36 7.52
N GLY A 82 1.90 -10.43 8.16
CA GLY A 82 2.43 -11.78 7.98
C GLY A 82 1.96 -12.43 6.67
N PRO A 83 2.37 -13.69 6.42
CA PRO A 83 1.89 -14.42 5.27
C PRO A 83 0.36 -14.55 5.28
N VAL A 84 -0.23 -14.48 4.09
CA VAL A 84 -1.65 -14.72 3.84
C VAL A 84 -1.79 -16.03 3.10
N THR A 85 -2.71 -16.87 3.55
CA THR A 85 -3.10 -18.10 2.86
C THR A 85 -4.42 -17.89 2.12
N PHE A 86 -4.38 -18.13 0.81
CA PHE A 86 -5.50 -18.15 -0.13
C PHE A 86 -5.84 -19.60 -0.47
N ALA A 87 -6.95 -20.11 0.06
CA ALA A 87 -7.41 -21.47 -0.17
C ALA A 87 -8.58 -21.46 -1.17
N PHE A 88 -8.31 -21.95 -2.38
CA PHE A 88 -9.26 -22.05 -3.48
C PHE A 88 -10.00 -23.39 -3.41
N ALA A 89 -11.30 -23.40 -3.68
CA ALA A 89 -12.15 -24.57 -3.50
C ALA A 89 -11.82 -25.73 -4.45
N THR A 90 -11.04 -25.47 -5.51
CA THR A 90 -10.48 -26.51 -6.38
C THR A 90 -9.34 -27.30 -5.76
N GLY A 91 -8.87 -26.92 -4.57
CA GLY A 91 -7.78 -27.58 -3.86
C GLY A 91 -6.42 -26.89 -4.04
N VAL A 92 -6.34 -25.80 -4.80
CA VAL A 92 -5.15 -24.94 -4.84
C VAL A 92 -5.09 -24.13 -3.55
N THR A 93 -3.95 -24.12 -2.89
CA THR A 93 -3.68 -23.28 -1.72
C THR A 93 -2.41 -22.49 -1.98
N VAL A 94 -2.50 -21.17 -1.86
CA VAL A 94 -1.37 -20.26 -2.05
C VAL A 94 -1.07 -19.55 -0.75
N ARG A 95 0.15 -19.71 -0.27
CA ARG A 95 0.69 -18.97 0.86
C ARG A 95 1.62 -17.88 0.34
N ALA A 96 1.31 -16.62 0.64
CA ALA A 96 1.99 -15.49 0.03
C ALA A 96 2.28 -14.39 1.06
N GLN A 97 3.47 -13.77 0.94
CA GLN A 97 3.91 -12.67 1.79
C GLN A 97 3.62 -11.34 1.11
N PRO A 98 2.85 -10.41 1.71
CA PRO A 98 2.76 -9.05 1.19
C PRO A 98 4.13 -8.40 1.19
N TYR A 99 4.50 -7.77 0.08
CA TYR A 99 5.77 -7.02 -0.05
C TYR A 99 5.57 -5.56 -0.44
N ASN A 100 4.41 -5.19 -0.99
CA ASN A 100 4.13 -3.80 -1.37
C ASN A 100 2.63 -3.51 -1.42
N LEU A 101 2.30 -2.22 -1.33
CA LEU A 101 0.97 -1.65 -1.52
C LEU A 101 1.09 -0.48 -2.50
N VAL A 102 0.38 -0.54 -3.62
CA VAL A 102 0.50 0.46 -4.70
C VAL A 102 -0.87 1.01 -5.10
N PRO A 103 -0.96 2.25 -5.59
CA PRO A 103 -2.17 2.76 -6.22
C PRO A 103 -2.58 1.89 -7.43
N ALA A 104 -3.87 1.59 -7.62
CA ALA A 104 -4.31 0.73 -8.72
C ALA A 104 -4.07 1.33 -10.12
N ASP A 105 -3.96 2.64 -10.24
CA ASP A 105 -3.60 3.32 -11.50
C ASP A 105 -2.10 3.24 -11.83
N SER A 106 -1.27 2.73 -10.91
CA SER A 106 0.13 2.43 -11.14
C SER A 106 0.30 1.37 -12.23
N ARG A 107 1.35 1.51 -13.04
CA ARG A 107 1.71 0.53 -14.07
C ARG A 107 1.98 -0.83 -13.44
N SER A 108 1.34 -1.87 -13.97
CA SER A 108 1.53 -3.25 -13.52
C SER A 108 2.81 -3.89 -14.06
N GLY A 109 3.38 -3.33 -15.13
CA GLY A 109 4.42 -3.94 -15.94
C GLY A 109 3.87 -4.87 -17.03
N VAL A 110 2.59 -5.24 -17.01
CA VAL A 110 1.99 -6.11 -18.04
C VAL A 110 1.48 -5.26 -19.20
N GLY A 111 2.14 -5.30 -20.37
CA GLY A 111 1.63 -4.69 -21.60
C GLY A 111 1.30 -3.20 -21.48
N GLY A 112 1.98 -2.46 -20.58
CA GLY A 112 1.73 -1.05 -20.29
C GLY A 112 0.44 -0.75 -19.50
N GLN A 113 -0.29 -1.77 -19.04
CA GLN A 113 -1.55 -1.61 -18.32
C GLN A 113 -1.34 -1.27 -16.84
N SER A 114 -2.31 -0.59 -16.23
CA SER A 114 -2.34 -0.38 -14.78
C SER A 114 -2.83 -1.64 -14.03
N PHE A 115 -2.62 -1.69 -12.72
CA PHE A 115 -3.16 -2.80 -11.92
C PHE A 115 -4.69 -2.85 -11.93
N ALA A 116 -5.39 -1.71 -11.95
CA ALA A 116 -6.84 -1.66 -12.11
C ALA A 116 -7.29 -2.33 -13.41
N ALA A 117 -6.57 -2.10 -14.51
CA ALA A 117 -6.87 -2.71 -15.80
C ALA A 117 -6.63 -4.22 -15.78
N VAL A 118 -5.49 -4.66 -15.23
CA VAL A 118 -5.16 -6.10 -15.12
C VAL A 118 -6.15 -6.86 -14.24
N LEU A 119 -6.59 -6.26 -13.13
CA LEU A 119 -7.53 -6.86 -12.18
C LEU A 119 -9.01 -6.73 -12.64
N GLY A 120 -9.30 -5.81 -13.56
CA GLY A 120 -10.67 -5.30 -13.74
C GLY A 120 -11.24 -4.77 -12.43
N GLY A 121 -10.45 -3.98 -11.71
CA GLY A 121 -10.75 -3.41 -10.40
C GLY A 121 -11.07 -1.92 -10.43
N ASP A 122 -11.33 -1.32 -9.26
CA ASP A 122 -11.55 0.12 -9.13
C ASP A 122 -10.19 0.87 -9.13
N PRO A 123 -9.96 1.83 -10.05
CA PRO A 123 -8.72 2.62 -10.10
C PRO A 123 -8.46 3.49 -8.85
N ARG A 124 -9.45 3.68 -7.98
CA ARG A 124 -9.36 4.51 -6.77
C ARG A 124 -8.89 3.73 -5.54
N VAL A 125 -8.80 2.40 -5.65
CA VAL A 125 -8.49 1.52 -4.51
C VAL A 125 -7.07 1.01 -4.67
N ASN A 126 -6.33 0.87 -3.58
CA ASN A 126 -4.97 0.35 -3.66
C ASN A 126 -4.97 -1.16 -3.97
N VAL A 127 -3.80 -1.62 -4.41
CA VAL A 127 -3.53 -3.02 -4.78
C VAL A 127 -2.39 -3.53 -3.92
N TYR A 128 -2.67 -4.63 -3.22
CA TYR A 128 -1.68 -5.34 -2.44
C TYR A 128 -0.92 -6.30 -3.34
N LEU A 129 0.40 -6.27 -3.24
CA LEU A 129 1.28 -7.14 -4.00
C LEU A 129 1.91 -8.17 -3.06
N TYR A 130 1.82 -9.43 -3.48
CA TYR A 130 2.28 -10.58 -2.71
C TYR A 130 3.32 -11.36 -3.48
N ARG A 131 4.34 -11.83 -2.75
CA ARG A 131 5.29 -12.84 -3.22
C ARG A 131 4.75 -14.19 -2.78
N VAL A 132 4.55 -15.10 -3.72
CA VAL A 132 4.14 -16.46 -3.40
C VAL A 132 5.32 -17.20 -2.77
N LEU A 133 5.14 -17.65 -1.53
CA LEU A 133 6.11 -18.46 -0.81
C LEU A 133 5.93 -19.93 -1.15
N GLU A 134 4.67 -20.36 -1.20
CA GLU A 134 4.29 -21.74 -1.43
C GLU A 134 2.96 -21.78 -2.17
N GLU A 135 2.90 -22.63 -3.20
CA GLU A 135 1.67 -22.98 -3.91
C GLU A 135 1.59 -24.50 -3.86
N THR A 136 0.55 -24.99 -3.18
CA THR A 136 0.25 -26.41 -3.05
C THR A 136 -1.05 -26.72 -3.76
N CYS A 137 -1.11 -27.93 -4.30
CA CYS A 137 -2.31 -28.48 -4.87
C CYS A 137 -2.70 -29.71 -4.08
N ALA A 138 -3.92 -29.75 -3.56
CA ALA A 138 -4.47 -31.00 -3.08
C ALA A 138 -4.57 -31.98 -4.25
N THR A 139 -3.99 -33.18 -4.12
CA THR A 139 -4.17 -34.24 -5.09
C THR A 139 -5.65 -34.58 -5.19
N ALA A 140 -6.22 -34.39 -6.37
CA ALA A 140 -7.62 -34.72 -6.63
C ALA A 140 -7.84 -36.23 -6.42
N ARG A 141 -8.44 -36.60 -5.29
CA ARG A 141 -9.10 -37.90 -5.17
C ARG A 141 -10.34 -37.86 -6.05
N VAL A 142 -10.17 -38.32 -7.29
CA VAL A 142 -11.22 -38.65 -8.28
C VAL A 142 -11.87 -37.44 -8.98
N GLY A 143 -11.58 -37.29 -10.28
CA GLY A 143 -12.53 -36.77 -11.28
C GLY A 143 -12.35 -35.33 -11.79
N THR A 144 -11.72 -34.43 -11.04
CA THR A 144 -11.46 -33.05 -11.49
C THR A 144 -10.12 -32.59 -10.96
N VAL A 145 -9.12 -32.62 -11.84
CA VAL A 145 -7.74 -32.34 -11.52
C VAL A 145 -7.50 -30.83 -11.66
N ALA A 146 -7.39 -30.11 -10.54
CA ALA A 146 -6.96 -28.71 -10.56
C ALA A 146 -5.45 -28.57 -10.90
N CYS A 147 -4.66 -29.62 -10.66
CA CYS A 147 -3.22 -29.66 -10.90
C CYS A 147 -2.78 -31.04 -11.40
N THR A 148 -2.10 -31.12 -12.54
CA THR A 148 -1.67 -32.35 -13.20
C THR A 148 -0.51 -33.02 -12.46
N ASP A 149 -0.82 -33.94 -11.55
CA ASP A 149 0.08 -34.87 -10.83
C ASP A 149 1.19 -34.29 -9.91
N ASP A 150 1.47 -35.03 -8.83
CA ASP A 150 2.42 -34.69 -7.75
C ASP A 150 3.91 -34.66 -8.18
N ARG A 151 4.24 -35.00 -9.43
CA ARG A 151 5.63 -35.12 -9.89
C ARG A 151 6.01 -34.07 -10.94
N SER A 152 5.04 -33.45 -11.59
CA SER A 152 5.30 -32.53 -12.70
C SER A 152 5.44 -31.05 -12.29
N ASN A 153 5.06 -30.64 -11.07
CA ASN A 153 4.99 -29.21 -10.70
C ASN A 153 4.15 -28.36 -11.67
N GLN A 154 3.24 -28.98 -12.44
CA GLN A 154 2.33 -28.29 -13.37
C GLN A 154 0.94 -28.24 -12.75
N GLY A 155 0.47 -27.03 -12.45
CA GLY A 155 -0.77 -26.80 -11.71
C GLY A 155 -0.64 -25.65 -10.72
N GLY A 156 -1.63 -24.77 -10.70
CA GLY A 156 -1.66 -23.58 -9.84
C GLY A 156 -2.62 -22.52 -10.38
N LEU A 157 -2.58 -21.31 -9.83
CA LEU A 157 -3.39 -20.20 -10.37
C LEU A 157 -3.00 -19.85 -11.81
N CYS A 158 -1.73 -20.06 -12.17
CA CYS A 158 -1.18 -19.89 -13.52
C CYS A 158 -1.36 -21.11 -14.44
N GLY A 159 -2.21 -22.09 -14.09
CA GLY A 159 -2.44 -23.28 -14.90
C GLY A 159 -1.25 -24.22 -14.85
N GLU A 160 -0.56 -24.44 -15.97
CA GLU A 160 0.59 -25.36 -16.06
C GLU A 160 1.87 -24.83 -15.40
N GLU A 161 1.90 -23.54 -15.03
CA GLU A 161 3.06 -22.92 -14.41
C GLU A 161 2.76 -22.46 -12.98
N ARG A 162 3.81 -22.34 -12.17
CA ARG A 162 3.69 -21.86 -10.79
C ARG A 162 3.50 -20.36 -10.73
N THR A 163 2.60 -19.95 -9.84
CA THR A 163 2.42 -18.56 -9.47
C THR A 163 3.62 -18.10 -8.64
N ARG A 164 4.19 -16.94 -8.99
CA ARG A 164 5.33 -16.34 -8.26
C ARG A 164 4.93 -15.07 -7.54
N TYR A 165 4.00 -14.31 -8.12
CA TYR A 165 3.48 -13.10 -7.54
C TYR A 165 1.97 -13.05 -7.69
N MET A 166 1.32 -12.33 -6.76
CA MET A 166 -0.11 -12.04 -6.84
C MET A 166 -0.35 -10.56 -6.61
N ALA A 167 -1.36 -10.03 -7.27
CA ALA A 167 -1.92 -8.72 -6.96
C ALA A 167 -3.35 -8.92 -6.48
N ALA A 168 -3.76 -8.22 -5.43
CA ALA A 168 -5.11 -8.31 -4.92
C ALA A 168 -5.69 -6.95 -4.55
N SER A 169 -7.01 -6.80 -4.72
CA SER A 169 -7.74 -5.60 -4.34
C SER A 169 -9.12 -5.97 -3.82
N GLU A 170 -9.55 -5.33 -2.73
CA GLU A 170 -10.89 -5.46 -2.15
C GLU A 170 -11.57 -4.09 -2.17
N PHE A 171 -12.80 -4.03 -2.69
CA PHE A 171 -13.57 -2.80 -2.77
C PHE A 171 -15.08 -3.06 -2.78
N VAL A 172 -15.86 -1.99 -2.62
CA VAL A 172 -17.32 -2.04 -2.80
C VAL A 172 -17.64 -1.52 -4.20
N ASP A 173 -18.34 -2.32 -5.01
CA ASP A 173 -18.75 -1.90 -6.35
C ASP A 173 -19.93 -0.92 -6.33
N GLY A 174 -20.32 -0.41 -7.50
CA GLY A 174 -21.43 0.54 -7.64
C GLY A 174 -22.81 0.01 -7.20
N SER A 175 -22.93 -1.30 -6.96
CA SER A 175 -24.15 -1.93 -6.42
C SER A 175 -24.13 -2.09 -4.90
N GLY A 176 -23.06 -1.67 -4.23
CA GLY A 176 -22.88 -1.84 -2.79
C GLY A 176 -22.36 -3.23 -2.40
N ARG A 177 -21.93 -4.05 -3.36
CA ARG A 177 -21.40 -5.38 -3.09
C ARG A 177 -19.90 -5.33 -2.86
N TRP A 178 -19.43 -6.06 -1.86
CA TRP A 178 -18.01 -6.30 -1.66
C TRP A 178 -17.47 -7.22 -2.76
N VAL A 179 -16.41 -6.77 -3.42
CA VAL A 179 -15.72 -7.45 -4.51
C VAL A 179 -14.27 -7.63 -4.12
N PHE A 180 -13.75 -8.82 -4.36
CA PHE A 180 -12.34 -9.15 -4.21
C PHE A 180 -11.77 -9.63 -5.54
N LYS A 181 -10.69 -9.02 -5.99
CA LYS A 181 -10.00 -9.32 -7.25
C LYS A 181 -8.61 -9.85 -6.95
N VAL A 182 -8.21 -10.87 -7.70
CA VAL A 182 -6.88 -11.47 -7.61
C VAL A 182 -6.34 -11.63 -9.03
N ALA A 183 -5.09 -11.24 -9.25
CA ALA A 183 -4.32 -11.56 -10.45
C ALA A 183 -3.09 -12.38 -10.04
N ALA A 184 -2.77 -13.40 -10.83
CA ALA A 184 -1.62 -14.27 -10.64
C ALA A 184 -0.62 -14.04 -11.76
N PHE A 185 0.66 -13.92 -11.37
CA PHE A 185 1.77 -13.66 -12.27
C PHE A 185 2.82 -14.77 -12.14
N ARG A 186 3.43 -15.12 -13.27
CA ARG A 186 4.60 -15.99 -13.37
C ARG A 186 5.82 -15.19 -13.81
N GLY A 187 6.99 -15.84 -13.78
CA GLY A 187 8.28 -15.22 -14.12
C GLY A 187 9.13 -14.90 -12.89
N GLY A 188 10.36 -14.43 -13.13
CA GLY A 188 11.35 -14.16 -12.08
C GLY A 188 11.22 -12.79 -11.41
N GLU A 189 10.52 -11.85 -12.06
CA GLU A 189 10.47 -10.45 -11.65
C GLU A 189 9.14 -10.05 -11.01
N ALA A 190 9.23 -9.23 -9.97
CA ALA A 190 8.10 -8.83 -9.15
C ALA A 190 7.40 -7.59 -9.73
N PRO A 191 6.07 -7.59 -9.92
CA PRO A 191 5.34 -6.37 -10.24
C PRO A 191 5.54 -5.28 -9.15
N PRO A 192 5.55 -3.98 -9.48
CA PRO A 192 5.69 -3.40 -10.81
C PRO A 192 7.18 -3.30 -11.17
N SER A 193 7.75 -4.35 -11.77
CA SER A 193 9.11 -4.32 -12.33
C SER A 193 9.12 -3.64 -13.70
N GLY A 194 10.28 -3.09 -14.08
CA GLY A 194 10.51 -2.57 -15.44
C GLY A 194 10.68 -3.67 -16.49
N GLU A 195 10.93 -4.91 -16.08
CA GLU A 195 10.83 -6.11 -16.92
C GLU A 195 9.41 -6.65 -16.83
N ASP A 196 8.81 -7.03 -17.97
CA ASP A 196 7.39 -7.38 -18.12
C ASP A 196 7.00 -8.61 -17.26
N PRO A 197 6.32 -8.46 -16.10
CA PRO A 197 5.74 -9.59 -15.41
C PRO A 197 4.71 -10.27 -16.32
N LEU A 198 4.63 -11.60 -16.26
CA LEU A 198 3.73 -12.38 -17.11
C LEU A 198 2.44 -12.65 -16.36
N LEU A 199 1.38 -11.91 -16.68
CA LEU A 199 0.03 -12.20 -16.20
C LEU A 199 -0.44 -13.55 -16.77
N CYS A 200 -0.85 -14.46 -15.89
CA CYS A 200 -1.41 -15.75 -16.30
C CYS A 200 -2.93 -15.75 -16.24
N SER A 201 -3.48 -15.20 -15.15
CA SER A 201 -4.90 -15.31 -14.84
C SER A 201 -5.34 -14.20 -13.90
N SER A 202 -6.61 -13.83 -14.00
CA SER A 202 -7.28 -13.00 -13.00
C SER A 202 -8.65 -13.57 -12.65
N TYR A 203 -8.99 -13.46 -11.37
CA TYR A 203 -10.21 -14.01 -10.79
C TYR A 203 -10.93 -12.94 -9.98
N ALA A 204 -12.25 -13.03 -9.97
CA ALA A 204 -13.12 -12.12 -9.25
C ALA A 204 -14.03 -12.89 -8.31
N TYR A 205 -14.21 -12.33 -7.13
CA TYR A 205 -15.06 -12.87 -6.09
C TYR A 205 -15.92 -11.78 -5.49
N VAL A 206 -17.01 -12.20 -4.86
CA VAL A 206 -17.88 -11.32 -4.09
C VAL A 206 -18.12 -11.91 -2.71
N ALA A 207 -18.32 -11.03 -1.74
CA ALA A 207 -18.74 -11.48 -0.42
C ALA A 207 -20.14 -12.11 -0.53
N ASP A 208 -20.35 -13.19 0.23
CA ASP A 208 -21.68 -13.76 0.45
C ASP A 208 -22.54 -12.84 1.34
#